data_AF-A0A485AUV8-F1
#
_entry.id   AF-A0A485AUV8-F1
#
_cell.length_a   1.000
_cell.length_b   1.000
_cell.length_c   1.000
_cell.angle_alpha   90.00
_cell.angle_beta   90.00
_cell.angle_gamma   90.00
#
_symmetry.space_group_name_H-M   'P 1'
#
loop_
_entity.id
_entity.type
_entity.pdbx_description
1 polymer ?
#
loop_
_entity_poly.entity_id
_entity_poly.type
_entity_poly.pdbx_seq_one_letter_code
_entity_poly.pdbx_strand_id
1 'polypeptide(L)' 'MLSFEEIGTSTLQSRAIAGMANRTLIFAMPGSTKACRTAWENIIAPQLDARTRPCNFISHLKK' A
#
# COMPACT_ATOMS: atom_id res chain seq x y z
N MET A 1 -0.08 13.38 -2.56
CA MET A 1 -0.34 12.36 -1.52
C MET A 1 -1.72 11.78 -1.83
N LEU A 2 -1.82 10.53 -2.30
CA LEU A 2 -3.04 9.99 -2.94
C LEU A 2 -4.32 10.24 -2.14
N SER A 3 -4.34 9.88 -0.86
CA SER A 3 -5.53 10.10 -0.01
C SER A 3 -5.87 11.59 0.17
N PHE A 4 -4.88 12.48 0.21
CA PHE A 4 -5.16 13.93 0.30
C PHE A 4 -5.81 14.45 -0.99
N GLU A 5 -5.37 13.97 -2.15
CA GLU A 5 -5.98 14.33 -3.44
C GLU A 5 -7.42 13.80 -3.55
N GLU A 6 -7.72 12.64 -2.97
CA GLU A 6 -9.01 11.98 -3.11
C GLU A 6 -10.06 12.36 -2.03
N ILE A 7 -9.63 12.63 -0.80
CA ILE A 7 -10.51 12.90 0.36
C ILE A 7 -10.13 14.15 1.16
N GLY A 8 -9.16 14.94 0.69
CA GLY A 8 -8.75 16.20 1.31
C GLY A 8 -8.18 16.01 2.72
N THR A 9 -8.52 16.94 3.62
CA THR A 9 -8.07 16.96 5.01
C THR A 9 -8.50 15.72 5.81
N SER A 10 -9.54 15.00 5.36
CA SER A 10 -9.96 13.73 5.96
C SER A 10 -8.87 12.66 5.93
N THR A 11 -7.83 12.82 5.08
CA THR A 11 -6.62 11.98 5.10
C THR A 11 -5.98 11.91 6.49
N LEU A 12 -6.07 12.98 7.30
CA LEU A 12 -5.52 13.03 8.66
C LEU A 12 -6.20 12.08 9.64
N GLN A 13 -7.44 11.64 9.34
CA GLN A 13 -8.22 10.76 10.21
C GLN A 13 -7.80 9.28 10.11
N SER A 14 -6.84 8.97 9.25
CA SER A 14 -6.40 7.61 8.97
C SER A 14 -4.90 7.46 9.20
N ARG A 15 -4.51 6.40 9.93
CA ARG A 15 -3.11 6.10 10.25
C ARG A 15 -2.65 4.83 9.53
N ALA A 16 -2.66 4.87 8.19
CA ALA A 16 -2.16 3.76 7.38
C ALA A 16 -0.65 3.58 7.64
N ILE A 17 -0.20 2.33 7.79
CA ILE A 17 1.19 1.97 8.03
C ILE A 17 1.51 0.65 7.35
N ALA A 18 2.76 0.47 6.93
CA ALA A 18 3.24 -0.79 6.39
C ALA A 18 4.62 -1.12 6.98
N GLY A 19 4.96 -2.41 6.99
CA GLY A 19 6.24 -2.88 7.50
C GLY A 19 6.55 -4.28 7.02
N MET A 20 7.78 -4.72 7.26
CA MET A 20 8.21 -6.08 6.96
C MET A 20 8.67 -6.75 8.24
N ALA A 21 8.13 -7.93 8.52
CA ALA A 21 8.53 -8.77 9.66
C ALA A 21 8.74 -10.19 9.16
N ASN A 22 9.91 -10.78 9.42
CA ASN A 22 10.25 -12.14 8.98
C ASN A 22 9.98 -12.38 7.47
N ARG A 23 10.40 -11.45 6.61
CA ARG A 23 10.14 -11.46 5.14
C ARG A 23 8.65 -11.54 4.76
N THR A 24 7.76 -11.21 5.69
CA THR A 24 6.33 -11.05 5.45
C THR A 24 6.04 -9.56 5.39
N LEU A 25 5.52 -9.11 4.25
CA LEU A 25 5.11 -7.73 4.06
C LEU A 25 3.71 -7.55 4.65
N ILE A 26 3.55 -6.54 5.50
CA ILE A 26 2.30 -6.26 6.23
C ILE A 26 1.85 -4.86 5.86
N PHE A 27 0.62 -4.74 5.38
CA PHE A 27 -0.07 -3.46 5.12
C PHE A 27 -1.25 -3.32 6.07
N ALA A 28 -1.25 -2.27 6.88
CA ALA A 28 -2.39 -1.88 7.71
C ALA A 28 -3.00 -0.59 7.15
N MET A 29 -4.28 -0.66 6.80
CA MET A 29 -4.95 0.39 6.05
C MET A 29 -6.36 0.66 6.59
N PRO A 30 -7.00 1.79 6.21
CA PRO A 30 -8.32 2.16 6.73
C PRO A 30 -9.41 1.16 6.31
N GLY A 31 -10.47 1.06 7.10
CA GLY A 31 -11.58 0.12 6.83
C GLY A 31 -12.51 0.50 5.67
N SER A 32 -12.40 1.72 5.13
CA SER A 32 -13.21 2.15 4.00
C SER A 32 -12.81 1.41 2.73
N THR A 33 -13.78 0.83 2.01
CA THR A 33 -13.55 0.17 0.72
C THR A 33 -12.87 1.09 -0.30
N LYS A 34 -13.18 2.39 -0.26
CA LYS A 34 -12.54 3.39 -1.11
C LYS A 34 -11.03 3.47 -0.81
N ALA A 35 -10.64 3.56 0.46
CA ALA A 35 -9.24 3.54 0.87
C ALA A 35 -8.54 2.22 0.51
N CYS A 36 -9.22 1.08 0.66
CA CYS A 36 -8.71 -0.21 0.22
C CYS A 36 -8.42 -0.25 -1.28
N ARG A 37 -9.36 0.26 -2.10
CA ARG A 37 -9.18 0.36 -3.55
C ARG A 37 -7.99 1.25 -3.90
N THR A 38 -7.92 2.45 -3.31
CA THR A 38 -6.86 3.41 -3.56
C THR A 38 -5.48 2.84 -3.26
N ALA A 39 -5.30 2.17 -2.12
CA ALA A 39 -4.00 1.58 -1.81
C ALA A 39 -3.73 0.31 -2.63
N TRP A 40 -4.74 -0.51 -2.96
CA TRP A 40 -4.52 -1.68 -3.81
C TRP A 40 -4.08 -1.29 -5.22
N GLU A 41 -4.89 -0.50 -5.92
CA GLU A 41 -4.69 -0.19 -7.33
C GLU A 41 -3.44 0.67 -7.56
N ASN A 42 -3.19 1.63 -6.68
CA ASN A 42 -2.14 2.64 -6.91
C ASN A 42 -0.84 2.38 -6.16
N ILE A 43 -0.80 1.44 -5.21
CA ILE A 43 0.41 1.17 -4.40
C ILE A 43 0.73 -0.33 -4.33
N ILE A 44 -0.16 -1.13 -3.76
CA ILE A 44 0.15 -2.52 -3.38
C ILE A 44 0.28 -3.40 -4.63
N ALA A 45 -0.66 -3.35 -5.56
CA ALA A 45 -0.63 -4.20 -6.74
C ALA A 45 0.61 -3.93 -7.62
N PRO A 46 1.00 -2.67 -7.95
CA PRO A 46 2.25 -2.40 -8.63
C PRO A 46 3.47 -2.91 -7.87
N GLN A 47 3.51 -2.79 -6.55
CA GLN A 47 4.65 -3.23 -5.73
C GLN A 47 4.73 -4.74 -5.51
N LEU A 48 3.64 -5.47 -5.77
CA LEU A 48 3.58 -6.94 -5.79
C LEU A 48 3.60 -7.53 -7.22
N ASP A 49 3.77 -6.70 -8.25
CA ASP A 49 4.02 -7.19 -9.61
C ASP A 49 5.54 -7.28 -9.86
N ALA A 50 6.02 -8.48 -10.14
CA ALA A 50 7.43 -8.75 -10.42
C ALA A 50 7.97 -7.99 -11.65
N ARG A 51 7.08 -7.53 -12.53
CA ARG A 51 7.42 -6.81 -13.77
C ARG A 51 7.61 -5.31 -13.53
N THR A 52 7.18 -4.78 -12.38
CA THR A 52 7.30 -3.36 -12.05
C THR A 52 8.76 -2.94 -11.99
N ARG A 53 9.06 -1.82 -12.66
CA ARG A 53 10.37 -1.17 -12.72
C ARG A 53 10.30 0.18 -12.01
N PRO A 54 11.41 0.68 -11.43
CA PRO A 54 12.75 0.06 -11.41
C PRO A 54 12.91 -1.04 -10.36
N CYS A 55 12.00 -1.14 -9.38
CA CYS A 55 12.05 -2.15 -8.31
C CYS A 55 10.64 -2.48 -7.77
N ASN A 56 10.54 -3.58 -7.03
CA ASN A 56 9.33 -4.08 -6.38
C ASN A 56 9.71 -5.00 -5.19
N PHE A 57 8.73 -5.50 -4.43
CA PHE A 57 9.00 -6.31 -3.23
C PHE A 57 9.25 -7.80 -3.49
N ILE A 58 9.01 -8.31 -4.71
CA ILE A 58 8.96 -9.76 -4.96
C ILE A 58 10.25 -10.49 -4.58
N SER A 59 11.41 -9.89 -4.84
CA SER A 59 12.72 -10.45 -4.47
C SER A 59 12.97 -10.53 -2.95
N HIS A 60 12.20 -9.79 -2.15
CA HIS A 60 12.36 -9.68 -0.70
C HIS A 60 11.34 -10.50 0.10
N LEU A 61 10.32 -11.06 -0.56
CA LEU A 61 9.30 -11.87 0.09
C LEU A 61 9.83 -13.24 0.51
N LYS A 62 9.21 -13.80 1.54
CA LYS A 62 9.45 -15.18 1.96
C LYS A 62 9.20 -16.12 0.77
N LYS A 63 10.09 -17.09 0.58
CA LYS A 63 9.93 -18.18 -0.39
C LYS A 63 8.87 -19.17 0.07
#